data_AF-A0A7L3UT21-F1
#
_entry.id   AF-A0A7L3UT21-F1
#
_cell.length_a   1.000
_cell.length_b   1.000
_cell.length_c   1.000
_cell.angle_alpha   90.00
_cell.angle_beta   90.00
_cell.angle_gamma   90.00
#
_symmetry.space_group_name_H-M   'P 1'
#
loop_
_entity.id
_entity.type
_entity.pdbx_description
1 polymer ?
#
loop_
_entity_poly.entity_id
_entity_poly.type
_entity_poly.pdbx_seq_one_letter_code
_entity_poly.pdbx_strand_id
1 'polypeptide(L)' 'RSERVLCSARAAVLLYDEAQKLWVPAGGVPGAGGAGPPPPQNPPSCVQLFHQPGSLGFRLVGRRLGPEQQV' A
#
# COMPACT_ATOMS: atom_id res chain seq x y z
N ARG A 1 -15.06 18.23 -12.36
CA ARG A 1 -14.31 17.21 -13.14
C ARG A 1 -13.86 16.13 -12.18
N SER A 2 -14.12 14.85 -12.48
CA SER A 2 -13.70 13.72 -11.64
C SER A 2 -12.21 13.41 -11.84
N GLU A 3 -11.57 12.89 -10.80
CA GLU A 3 -10.19 12.40 -10.87
C GLU A 3 -10.07 11.22 -11.83
N ARG A 4 -8.92 11.11 -12.49
CA ARG A 4 -8.65 10.04 -13.46
C ARG A 4 -7.54 9.13 -12.95
N VAL A 5 -7.76 7.82 -13.06
CA VAL A 5 -6.70 6.82 -12.85
C VAL A 5 -5.81 6.83 -14.09
N LEU A 6 -4.50 6.99 -13.89
CA LEU A 6 -3.51 6.93 -14.96
C LEU A 6 -2.94 5.53 -15.13
N CYS A 7 -2.67 4.85 -14.02
CA CYS A 7 -2.18 3.48 -14.02
C CYS A 7 -2.57 2.74 -12.73
N SER A 8 -2.49 1.41 -12.79
CA SER A 8 -2.76 0.49 -11.69
C SER A 8 -1.72 -0.61 -11.66
N ALA A 9 -1.31 -1.03 -10.47
CA ALA A 9 -0.34 -2.11 -10.26
C ALA A 9 -0.71 -2.96 -9.04
N ARG A 10 -0.26 -4.22 -9.02
CA ARG A 10 -0.33 -5.11 -7.85
C ARG A 10 1.03 -5.11 -7.16
N ALA A 11 1.10 -4.64 -5.92
CA ALA A 11 2.34 -4.54 -5.17
C ALA A 11 2.11 -4.64 -3.66
N ALA A 12 3.11 -5.12 -2.92
CA ALA A 12 3.18 -4.92 -1.47
C ALA A 12 3.58 -3.47 -1.19
N VAL A 13 2.83 -2.78 -0.32
CA VAL A 13 3.14 -1.39 0.06
C VAL A 13 3.86 -1.40 1.41
N LEU A 14 5.05 -0.83 1.42
CA LEU A 14 5.93 -0.73 2.58
C LEU A 14 6.23 0.74 2.87
N LEU A 15 6.40 1.08 4.15
CA LEU A 15 6.97 2.33 4.63
C LEU A 15 8.34 2.03 5.22
N TYR A 16 9.28 2.94 5.09
CA TYR A 16 10.58 2.80 5.72
C TYR A 16 10.52 3.41 7.12
N ASP A 17 10.81 2.61 8.14
CA ASP A 17 11.00 3.08 9.51
C ASP A 17 12.46 3.49 9.68
N GLU A 18 12.71 4.80 9.77
CA GLU A 18 14.05 5.37 9.95
C GLU A 18 14.67 5.01 11.31
N ALA A 19 13.86 4.89 12.37
CA ALA A 19 14.35 4.58 13.71
C ALA A 19 14.85 3.14 13.80
N GLN A 20 14.16 2.22 13.12
CA GLN A 20 14.50 0.80 13.09
C GLN A 20 15.34 0.41 11.86
N LYS A 21 15.52 1.33 10.90
CA LYS A 21 16.22 1.13 9.62
C LYS A 21 15.71 -0.10 8.85
N LEU A 22 14.39 -0.26 8.80
CA LEU A 22 13.76 -1.42 8.14
C LEU A 22 12.47 -1.03 7.43
N TRP A 23 12.08 -1.84 6.45
CA TRP A 23 10.80 -1.68 5.75
C TRP A 23 9.67 -2.36 6.52
N VAL A 24 8.61 -1.61 6.85
CA VAL A 24 7.40 -2.08 7.54
C VAL A 24 6.17 -2.04 6.63
N PRO A 25 5.19 -2.95 6.78
CA PRO A 25 3.92 -2.87 6.06
C PRO A 25 3.16 -1.56 6.25
N ALA A 26 2.73 -0.94 5.14
CA ALA A 26 1.85 0.22 5.20
C ALA A 26 0.45 -0.16 5.73
N GLY A 27 -0.11 0.70 6.58
CA GLY A 27 -1.47 0.54 7.12
C GLY A 27 -1.60 -0.39 8.32
N GLY A 28 -0.49 -0.72 9.02
CA GLY A 28 -0.48 -1.39 10.32
C GLY A 28 -1.23 -2.71 10.34
N VAL A 29 -0.54 -3.84 10.22
CA VAL A 29 -1.18 -5.13 10.51
C VAL A 29 -1.47 -5.18 12.02
N PRO A 30 -2.70 -5.45 12.49
CA PRO A 30 -2.96 -5.67 13.91
C PRO A 30 -2.05 -6.81 14.39
N GLY A 31 -1.15 -6.52 15.34
CA GLY A 31 -0.14 -7.47 15.83
C GLY A 31 1.31 -7.20 15.40
N ALA A 32 1.58 -6.23 14.52
CA ALA A 32 2.93 -5.81 14.12
C ALA A 32 3.58 -4.78 15.08
N GLY A 33 3.03 -4.61 16.29
CA GLY A 33 3.63 -3.80 17.36
C GLY A 33 4.68 -4.54 18.19
N GLY A 34 5.07 -5.75 17.78
CA GLY A 34 6.14 -6.52 18.41
C GLY A 34 7.42 -6.42 17.60
N ALA A 35 8.55 -6.23 18.29
CA ALA A 35 9.88 -6.45 17.73
C ALA A 35 9.97 -7.87 17.15
N GLY A 36 9.74 -7.99 15.85
CA GLY A 36 9.71 -9.26 15.15
C GLY A 36 9.83 -9.06 13.65
N PRO A 37 10.39 -10.04 12.93
CA PRO A 37 10.49 -9.96 11.48
C PRO A 37 9.09 -9.78 10.86
N PRO A 38 8.96 -8.98 9.78
CA PRO A 38 7.68 -8.80 9.11
C PRO A 38 7.09 -10.15 8.71
N PRO A 39 5.76 -10.31 8.71
CA PRO A 39 5.13 -11.58 8.33
C PRO A 39 5.65 -12.03 6.96
N PRO A 40 5.77 -13.35 6.72
CA PRO A 40 6.46 -13.90 5.55
C PRO A 40 5.89 -13.41 4.22
N GLN A 41 4.64 -12.94 4.19
CA GLN A 41 4.01 -12.31 3.04
C GLN A 41 3.15 -11.13 3.48
N ASN A 42 3.56 -9.92 3.10
CA ASN A 42 2.68 -8.75 3.20
C ASN A 42 1.57 -8.89 2.13
N PRO A 43 0.27 -8.82 2.49
CA PRO A 43 -0.80 -9.00 1.53
C PRO A 43 -0.68 -7.97 0.38
N PRO A 44 -0.82 -8.41 -0.88
CA PRO A 44 -0.69 -7.52 -2.02
C PRO A 44 -1.78 -6.44 -2.00
N SER A 45 -1.46 -5.27 -2.51
CA SER A 45 -2.38 -4.15 -2.66
C SER A 45 -2.57 -3.82 -4.13
N CYS A 46 -3.77 -3.35 -4.49
CA CYS A 46 -4.00 -2.62 -5.72
C CYS A 46 -3.58 -1.17 -5.50
N VAL A 47 -2.52 -0.75 -6.19
CA VAL A 47 -1.96 0.60 -6.10
C VAL A 47 -2.33 1.36 -7.37
N GLN A 48 -2.96 2.52 -7.20
CA GLN A 48 -3.48 3.34 -8.30
C GLN A 48 -2.92 4.76 -8.22
N LEU A 49 -2.47 5.28 -9.35
CA LEU A 49 -2.07 6.68 -9.52
C LEU A 49 -3.24 7.49 -10.07
N PHE A 50 -3.64 8.52 -9.34
CA PHE A 50 -4.70 9.45 -9.71
C PHE A 50 -4.13 10.79 -10.13
N HIS A 51 -4.71 11.38 -11.18
CA HIS A 51 -4.49 12.76 -11.59
C HIS A 51 -5.75 13.59 -11.36
N GLN A 52 -5.57 14.78 -10.79
CA GLN A 52 -6.65 15.75 -10.56
C GLN A 52 -6.74 16.72 -11.75
N PRO A 53 -7.81 16.68 -12.57
CA PRO A 53 -7.91 17.57 -13.71
C PRO A 53 -7.99 19.04 -13.28
N GLY A 54 -7.11 19.88 -13.80
CA GLY A 54 -7.01 21.30 -13.42
C GLY A 54 -6.03 21.59 -12.29
N SER A 55 -5.36 20.56 -11.78
CA SER A 55 -4.21 20.68 -10.88
C SER A 55 -3.00 19.96 -11.48
N LEU A 56 -1.80 20.35 -11.05
CA LEU A 56 -0.57 19.59 -11.26
C LEU A 56 -0.38 18.50 -10.19
N GLY A 57 -1.37 18.30 -9.33
CA GLY A 57 -1.37 17.33 -8.25
C GLY A 57 -1.64 15.90 -8.74
N PHE A 58 -0.90 14.96 -8.14
CA PHE A 58 -1.08 13.53 -8.29
C PHE A 58 -1.28 12.90 -6.92
N ARG A 59 -1.99 11.77 -6.86
CA ARG A 59 -2.15 10.98 -5.63
C ARG A 59 -1.94 9.52 -5.90
N LEU A 60 -1.17 8.86 -5.04
CA LEU A 60 -1.04 7.41 -5.03
C LEU A 60 -1.96 6.83 -3.94
N VAL A 61 -2.77 5.84 -4.28
CA VAL A 61 -3.67 5.15 -3.34
C VAL A 61 -3.43 3.66 -3.42
N GLY A 62 -3.04 3.05 -2.29
CA GLY A 62 -2.95 1.59 -2.14
C GLY A 62 -4.16 1.05 -1.37
N ARG A 63 -4.84 0.04 -1.92
CA ARG A 63 -5.90 -0.71 -1.24
C ARG A 63 -5.48 -2.16 -1.11
N ARG A 64 -5.46 -2.67 0.11
CA ARG A 64 -5.13 -4.08 0.39
C ARG A 64 -6.13 -4.97 -0.35
N LEU A 65 -5.62 -5.95 -1.09
CA LEU A 65 -6.46 -7.00 -1.65
C LEU A 65 -6.87 -7.91 -0.49
N GLY A 66 -8.16 -8.24 -0.42
CA GLY A 66 -8.65 -9.21 0.56
C GLY A 66 -7.99 -10.58 0.37
N PRO A 67 -8.09 -11.49 1.35
CA PRO A 67 -7.70 -12.88 1.12
C PRO A 67 -8.43 -13.41 -0.11
N GLU A 68 -7.71 -14.04 -1.04
CA GLU A 68 -8.36 -14.78 -2.11
C GLU A 68 -9.23 -15.86 -1.45
N GLN A 69 -10.54 -15.87 -1.71
CA GLN A 69 -11.38 -16.98 -1.25
C GLN A 69 -10.90 -18.25 -1.95
N GLN A 70 -10.28 -19.15 -1.19
CA GLN A 70 -10.05 -20.51 -1.61
C GLN A 70 -11.42 -21.23 -1.60
N VAL A 71 -11.87 -21.67 -2.77
CA VAL A 71 -13.03 -22.55 -2.96
C VAL A 71 -12.67 -23.99 -2.61
#